data_AF-A0A931SED7-F1
#
_entry.id   AF-A0A931SED7-F1
#
_cell.length_a   1.000
_cell.length_b   1.000
_cell.length_c   1.000
_cell.angle_alpha   90.00
_cell.angle_beta   90.00
_cell.angle_gamma   90.00
#
_symmetry.space_group_name_H-M   'P 1'
#
loop_
_entity.id
_entity.type
_entity.pdbx_description
1 polymer ?
#
loop_
_entity_poly.entity_id
_entity_poly.type
_entity_poly.pdbx_seq_one_letter_code
_entity_poly.pdbx_strand_id
1 'polypeptide(L)'
;MRDELKRIEKTAKDAIGAATSPGQLEDLRIQYLGRERGALSLILRQLKDLPASERQSLGAEANRLKKEIEALLDEKMASLKKNVYAARLEEERLDITRPGRRAERGHLHPITQVLRQVEDIFLRMGFTVAEGPEIETEYYNFDALNIPADHPARDMWDTFWLKEKNPKGERLLLRTHTSPVQIRYMETHEPPVRIIVPGVVYRHEATDASHDIEFWQ
;
A
#
# COMPACT_ATOMS: atom_id res chain seq x y z
N MET A 1 -26.51 41.16 49.63
CA MET A 1 -25.83 41.08 48.31
C MET A 1 -24.41 40.56 48.39
N ARG A 2 -23.56 41.06 49.30
CA ARG A 2 -22.16 40.59 49.40
C ARG A 2 -22.03 39.15 49.92
N ASP A 3 -22.85 38.76 50.90
CA ASP A 3 -22.89 37.37 51.38
C ASP A 3 -23.52 36.41 50.37
N GLU A 4 -24.46 36.90 49.55
CA GLU A 4 -25.06 36.17 48.43
C GLU A 4 -24.01 35.84 47.35
N LEU A 5 -23.15 36.81 47.01
CA LEU A 5 -22.05 36.63 46.07
C LEU A 5 -21.03 35.60 46.57
N LYS A 6 -20.66 35.64 47.85
CA LYS A 6 -19.77 34.64 48.47
C LYS A 6 -20.38 33.25 48.49
N ARG A 7 -21.69 33.16 48.72
CA ARG A 7 -22.43 31.89 48.67
C ARG A 7 -22.41 31.31 47.26
N ILE A 8 -22.72 32.12 46.25
CA ILE A 8 -22.71 31.72 44.83
C ILE A 8 -21.32 31.30 44.39
N GLU A 9 -20.28 32.04 44.80
CA GLU A 9 -18.89 31.69 44.50
C GLU A 9 -18.54 30.29 45.02
N LYS A 10 -18.85 30.01 46.29
CA LYS A 10 -18.57 28.70 46.90
C LYS A 10 -19.37 27.59 46.23
N THR A 11 -20.68 27.77 46.06
CA THR A 11 -21.54 26.74 45.46
C THR A 11 -21.22 26.49 43.99
N ALA A 12 -20.83 27.52 43.23
CA ALA A 12 -20.42 27.38 41.84
C ALA A 12 -19.09 26.62 41.75
N LYS A 13 -18.08 26.98 42.56
CA LYS A 13 -16.78 26.27 42.61
C LYS A 13 -16.94 24.80 42.97
N ASP A 14 -17.73 24.49 44.00
CA ASP A 14 -17.98 23.11 44.43
C ASP A 14 -18.73 22.31 43.35
N ALA A 15 -19.76 22.89 42.73
CA ALA A 15 -20.54 22.22 41.70
C ALA A 15 -19.77 22.00 40.39
N ILE A 16 -18.96 22.98 39.96
CA ILE A 16 -18.08 22.85 38.78
C ILE A 16 -16.98 21.80 39.05
N GLY A 17 -16.44 21.77 40.28
CA GLY A 17 -15.49 20.76 40.71
C GLY A 17 -16.07 19.34 40.64
N ALA A 18 -17.32 19.17 41.07
CA ALA A 18 -18.04 17.89 41.10
C ALA A 18 -18.61 17.43 39.75
N ALA A 19 -18.69 18.30 38.73
CA ALA A 19 -19.24 17.95 37.43
C ALA A 19 -18.42 16.85 36.74
N THR A 20 -19.11 15.80 36.27
CA THR A 20 -18.51 14.62 35.64
C THR A 20 -18.81 14.50 34.15
N SER A 21 -19.73 15.32 33.60
CA SER A 21 -20.06 15.31 32.17
C SER A 21 -20.11 16.71 31.54
N PRO A 22 -19.83 16.83 30.23
CA PRO A 22 -20.03 18.08 29.50
C PRO A 22 -21.46 18.62 29.59
N GLY A 23 -22.46 17.73 29.64
CA GLY A 23 -23.87 18.13 29.83
C GLY A 23 -24.13 18.78 31.18
N GLN A 24 -23.57 18.22 32.26
CA GLN A 24 -23.68 18.81 33.60
C GLN A 24 -23.01 20.19 33.68
N LEU A 25 -21.88 20.40 32.98
CA LEU A 25 -21.25 21.72 32.93
C LEU A 25 -22.09 22.76 32.19
N GLU A 26 -22.81 22.36 31.14
CA GLU A 26 -23.71 23.27 30.43
C GLU A 26 -24.92 23.63 31.28
N ASP A 27 -25.48 22.67 32.03
CA ASP A 27 -26.54 22.93 33.01
C ASP A 27 -26.08 23.92 34.10
N LEU A 28 -24.85 23.77 34.60
CA LEU A 28 -24.24 24.69 35.57
C LEU A 28 -23.97 26.07 34.95
N ARG A 29 -23.55 26.13 33.68
CA ARG A 29 -23.39 27.38 32.93
C ARG A 29 -24.71 28.13 32.85
N ILE A 30 -25.80 27.45 32.52
CA ILE A 30 -27.14 28.02 32.46
C ILE A 30 -27.62 28.45 33.86
N GLN A 31 -27.37 27.64 34.90
CA GLN A 31 -27.79 27.91 36.28
C GLN A 31 -27.12 29.15 36.89
N TYR A 32 -25.84 29.37 36.63
CA TYR A 32 -25.09 30.48 37.25
C TYR A 32 -24.96 31.71 36.33
N LEU A 33 -24.74 31.49 35.02
CA LEU A 33 -24.44 32.55 34.05
C LEU A 33 -25.59 32.81 33.05
N GLY A 34 -26.69 32.04 33.12
CA GLY A 34 -27.83 32.20 32.22
C GLY A 34 -28.39 33.63 32.22
N ARG A 35 -28.76 34.14 31.04
CA ARG A 35 -29.16 35.54 30.86
C ARG A 35 -30.45 35.92 31.59
N GLU A 36 -31.38 34.99 31.73
CA GLU A 36 -32.72 35.23 32.31
C GLU A 36 -32.89 34.66 33.72
N ARG A 37 -32.33 33.48 34.01
CA ARG A 37 -32.49 32.75 35.29
C ARG A 37 -31.17 32.49 36.03
N GLY A 38 -30.05 33.00 35.54
CA GLY A 38 -28.74 32.78 36.15
C GLY A 38 -28.64 33.50 37.49
N ALA A 39 -28.20 32.80 38.54
CA ALA A 39 -28.07 33.37 39.88
C ALA A 39 -27.20 34.64 39.89
N LEU A 40 -26.12 34.67 39.10
CA LEU A 40 -25.23 35.83 38.99
C LEU A 40 -25.86 36.96 38.15
N SER A 41 -26.59 36.61 37.08
CA SER A 41 -27.31 37.55 36.22
C SER A 41 -28.46 38.26 36.96
N LEU A 42 -29.12 37.58 37.90
CA LEU A 42 -30.17 38.16 38.74
C LEU A 42 -29.61 39.20 39.71
N ILE A 43 -28.45 38.91 40.34
CA ILE A 43 -27.75 39.88 41.21
C ILE A 43 -27.29 41.09 40.40
N LEU A 44 -26.73 40.89 39.20
CA LEU A 44 -26.30 41.97 38.32
C LEU A 44 -27.47 42.90 37.91
N ARG A 45 -28.69 42.36 37.76
CA ARG A 45 -29.89 43.17 37.47
C ARG A 45 -30.37 43.98 38.67
N GLN A 46 -30.20 43.46 39.89
CA GLN A 46 -30.55 44.15 41.14
C GLN A 46 -29.58 45.30 41.48
N LEU A 47 -28.41 45.38 40.83
CA LEU A 47 -27.46 46.49 41.00
C LEU A 47 -28.01 47.86 40.56
N LYS A 48 -29.06 47.89 39.73
CA LYS A 48 -29.71 49.13 39.28
C LYS A 48 -30.33 49.92 40.43
N ASP A 49 -30.72 49.25 41.52
CA ASP A 49 -31.48 49.81 42.64
C ASP A 49 -30.58 50.36 43.78
N LEU A 50 -29.24 50.34 43.62
CA LEU A 50 -28.27 50.74 44.65
C LEU A 50 -27.68 52.17 44.49
N PRO A 51 -27.18 52.81 45.56
CA PRO A 51 -26.40 54.06 45.49
C PRO A 51 -25.13 53.93 44.63
N ALA A 52 -24.68 55.03 44.01
CA ALA A 52 -23.59 55.00 43.03
C ALA A 52 -22.26 54.41 43.56
N SER A 53 -21.90 54.64 44.82
CA SER A 53 -20.66 54.12 45.43
C SER A 53 -20.71 52.60 45.67
N GLU A 54 -21.83 52.08 46.19
CA GLU A 54 -22.03 50.65 46.43
C GLU A 54 -22.21 49.86 45.13
N ARG A 55 -22.87 50.48 44.13
CA ARG A 55 -23.03 49.92 42.79
C ARG A 55 -21.68 49.66 42.11
N GLN A 56 -20.71 50.57 42.27
CA GLN A 56 -19.38 50.43 41.66
C GLN A 56 -18.57 49.30 42.29
N SER A 57 -18.56 49.19 43.63
CA SER A 57 -17.83 48.12 44.33
C SER A 57 -18.45 46.74 44.09
N LEU A 58 -19.78 46.61 44.23
CA LEU A 58 -20.47 45.32 44.08
C LEU A 58 -20.52 44.87 42.61
N GLY A 59 -20.62 45.81 41.65
CA GLY A 59 -20.55 45.50 40.22
C GLY A 59 -19.16 45.00 39.78
N ALA A 60 -18.08 45.58 40.32
CA ALA A 60 -16.73 45.09 40.08
C ALA A 60 -16.52 43.68 40.64
N GLU A 61 -17.01 43.42 41.86
CA GLU A 61 -16.93 42.12 42.53
C GLU A 61 -17.75 41.04 41.78
N ALA A 62 -18.97 41.36 41.34
CA ALA A 62 -19.81 40.46 40.55
C ALA A 62 -19.22 40.16 39.16
N ASN A 63 -18.65 41.15 38.47
CA ASN A 63 -17.99 40.94 37.18
C ASN A 63 -16.69 40.12 37.30
N ARG A 64 -15.94 40.28 38.41
CA ARG A 64 -14.78 39.43 38.70
C ARG A 64 -15.22 37.98 38.90
N LEU A 65 -16.23 37.77 39.73
CA LEU A 65 -16.79 36.44 39.99
C LEU A 65 -17.33 35.78 38.71
N LYS A 66 -17.97 36.57 37.83
CA LYS A 66 -18.42 36.09 36.52
C LYS A 66 -17.28 35.51 35.70
N LYS A 67 -16.19 36.26 35.54
CA LYS A 67 -15.01 35.82 34.78
C LYS A 67 -14.35 34.59 35.38
N GLU A 68 -14.32 34.52 36.71
CA GLU A 68 -13.75 33.37 37.42
C GLU A 68 -14.57 32.10 37.20
N ILE A 69 -15.90 32.19 37.29
CA ILE A 69 -16.81 31.06 37.01
C ILE A 69 -16.72 30.65 35.53
N GLU A 70 -16.66 31.61 34.60
CA GLU A 70 -16.45 31.33 33.16
C GLU A 70 -15.14 30.57 32.93
N ALA A 71 -14.03 31.03 33.52
CA ALA A 71 -12.73 30.37 33.41
C ALA A 71 -12.74 28.94 33.97
N LEU A 72 -13.35 28.73 35.14
CA LEU A 72 -13.47 27.40 35.76
C LEU A 72 -14.32 26.43 34.94
N LEU A 73 -15.42 26.92 34.34
CA LEU A 73 -16.25 26.13 33.44
C LEU A 73 -15.48 25.73 32.18
N ASP A 74 -14.76 26.66 31.56
CA ASP A 74 -13.98 26.41 30.36
C ASP A 74 -12.81 25.44 30.63
N GLU A 75 -12.11 25.60 31.75
CA GLU A 75 -11.02 24.70 32.18
C GLU A 75 -11.54 23.28 32.44
N LYS A 76 -12.64 23.15 33.19
CA LYS A 76 -13.24 21.84 33.48
C LYS A 76 -13.78 21.19 32.20
N MET A 77 -14.39 21.96 31.30
CA MET A 77 -14.87 21.48 30.00
C MET A 77 -13.72 20.95 29.14
N ALA A 78 -12.59 21.66 29.08
CA ALA A 78 -11.40 21.21 28.37
C ALA A 78 -10.83 19.91 28.97
N SER A 79 -10.77 19.83 30.30
CA SER A 79 -10.32 18.61 31.02
C SER A 79 -11.21 17.40 30.73
N LEU A 80 -12.54 17.56 30.82
CA LEU A 80 -13.48 16.47 30.53
C LEU A 80 -13.39 16.01 29.06
N LYS A 81 -13.29 16.95 28.10
CA LYS A 81 -13.11 16.60 26.68
C LYS A 81 -11.82 15.83 26.44
N LYS A 82 -10.72 16.22 27.08
CA LYS A 82 -9.43 15.51 26.98
C LYS A 82 -9.53 14.08 27.49
N ASN A 83 -10.21 13.87 28.63
CA ASN A 83 -10.40 12.54 29.21
C ASN A 83 -11.28 11.64 28.32
N VAL A 84 -12.37 12.18 27.77
CA VAL A 84 -13.23 11.44 26.82
C VAL A 84 -12.45 11.05 25.56
N TYR A 85 -11.63 11.97 25.03
CA TYR A 85 -10.81 11.70 23.86
C TYR A 85 -9.72 10.65 24.13
N ALA A 86 -9.05 10.73 25.28
CA ALA A 86 -8.03 9.75 25.68
C ALA A 86 -8.63 8.35 25.90
N ALA A 87 -9.80 8.25 26.52
CA ALA A 87 -10.51 6.97 26.69
C ALA A 87 -10.87 6.35 25.34
N ARG A 88 -11.38 7.16 24.39
CA ARG A 88 -11.70 6.71 23.03
C ARG A 88 -10.46 6.26 22.27
N LEU A 89 -9.33 6.96 22.41
CA LEU A 89 -8.05 6.57 21.81
C LEU A 89 -7.54 5.22 22.31
N GLU A 90 -7.69 4.92 23.61
CA GLU A 90 -7.28 3.62 24.16
C GLU A 90 -8.21 2.50 23.72
N GLU A 91 -9.52 2.77 23.60
CA GLU A 91 -10.50 1.81 23.07
C GLU A 91 -10.28 1.52 21.58
N GLU A 92 -10.01 2.55 20.78
CA GLU A 92 -9.72 2.44 19.35
C GLU A 92 -8.26 2.05 19.04
N ARG A 93 -7.48 1.67 20.07
CA ARG A 93 -6.06 1.32 19.91
C ARG A 93 -5.91 0.06 19.06
N LEU A 94 -5.47 0.26 17.82
CA LEU A 94 -5.18 -0.82 16.88
C LEU A 94 -3.72 -1.27 16.99
N ASP A 95 -3.48 -2.57 16.92
CA ASP A 95 -2.14 -3.11 16.64
C ASP A 95 -1.82 -2.98 15.15
N ILE A 96 -1.03 -1.97 14.82
CA ILE A 96 -0.58 -1.66 13.46
C ILE A 96 0.42 -2.69 12.89
N THR A 97 0.94 -3.61 13.71
CA THR A 97 1.87 -4.66 13.28
C THR A 97 1.16 -5.91 12.78
N ARG A 98 -0.15 -6.04 13.03
CA ARG A 98 -0.94 -7.19 12.57
C ARG A 98 -0.94 -7.27 11.04
N PRO A 99 -0.69 -8.46 10.47
CA PRO A 99 -0.85 -8.66 9.03
C PRO A 99 -2.25 -8.27 8.58
N GLY A 100 -2.33 -7.28 7.70
CA GLY A 100 -3.57 -6.90 7.03
C GLY A 100 -4.02 -7.95 6.01
N ARG A 101 -5.23 -7.79 5.47
CA ARG A 101 -5.70 -8.60 4.35
C ARG A 101 -4.93 -8.20 3.09
N ARG A 102 -4.08 -9.09 2.59
CA ARG A 102 -3.29 -8.87 1.37
C ARG A 102 -3.94 -9.62 0.21
N ALA A 103 -3.92 -9.00 -0.97
CA ALA A 103 -4.13 -9.74 -2.21
C ALA A 103 -2.92 -10.65 -2.46
N GLU A 104 -3.16 -11.85 -2.95
CA GLU A 104 -2.08 -12.74 -3.37
C GLU A 104 -1.33 -12.12 -4.57
N ARG A 105 0.00 -12.15 -4.52
CA ARG A 105 0.83 -11.72 -5.64
C ARG A 105 1.26 -12.97 -6.41
N GLY A 106 1.09 -12.94 -7.72
CA GLY A 106 1.64 -13.96 -8.60
C GLY A 106 3.17 -13.93 -8.62
N HIS A 107 3.77 -15.02 -9.10
CA HIS A 107 5.22 -15.16 -9.25
C HIS A 107 5.53 -15.58 -10.70
N LEU A 108 6.71 -15.18 -11.19
CA LEU A 108 7.22 -15.67 -12.46
C LEU A 108 7.78 -17.07 -12.27
N HIS A 109 7.66 -17.91 -13.30
CA HIS A 109 8.30 -19.22 -13.31
C HIS A 109 9.84 -19.06 -13.17
N PRO A 110 10.54 -19.93 -12.43
CA PRO A 110 12.00 -19.83 -12.25
C PRO A 110 12.77 -19.74 -13.57
N ILE A 111 12.37 -20.51 -14.59
CA ILE A 111 12.96 -20.43 -15.94
C ILE A 111 12.83 -19.02 -16.51
N THR A 112 11.65 -18.40 -16.44
CA THR A 112 11.44 -17.02 -16.92
C THR A 112 12.31 -16.02 -16.17
N GLN A 113 12.54 -16.22 -14.87
CA GLN A 113 13.41 -15.35 -14.07
C GLN A 113 14.87 -15.46 -14.53
N VAL A 114 15.38 -16.69 -14.72
CA VAL A 114 16.73 -16.94 -15.21
C VAL A 114 16.90 -16.41 -16.63
N LEU A 115 15.92 -16.64 -17.51
CA LEU A 115 15.94 -16.16 -18.89
C LEU A 115 16.09 -14.64 -18.95
N ARG A 116 15.27 -13.92 -18.20
CA ARG A 116 15.36 -12.45 -18.10
C ARG A 116 16.69 -11.95 -17.56
N GLN A 117 17.29 -12.68 -16.62
CA GLN A 117 18.61 -12.34 -16.10
C GLN A 117 19.70 -12.51 -17.16
N VAL A 118 19.67 -13.62 -17.89
CA VAL A 118 20.60 -13.88 -19.00
C VAL A 118 20.42 -12.82 -20.10
N GLU A 119 19.18 -12.54 -20.51
CA GLU A 119 18.87 -11.50 -21.49
C GLU A 119 19.40 -10.13 -21.07
N ASP A 120 19.16 -9.70 -19.82
CA ASP A 120 19.64 -8.40 -19.31
C ASP A 120 21.17 -8.30 -19.35
N ILE A 121 21.90 -9.39 -19.04
CA ILE A 121 23.37 -9.41 -19.13
C ILE A 121 23.83 -9.15 -20.56
N PHE A 122 23.29 -9.88 -21.54
CA PHE A 122 23.72 -9.79 -22.93
C PHE A 122 23.26 -8.50 -23.61
N LEU A 123 22.06 -8.02 -23.30
CA LEU A 123 21.55 -6.74 -23.80
C LEU A 123 22.46 -5.58 -23.39
N ARG A 124 22.97 -5.59 -22.14
CA ARG A 124 23.95 -4.60 -21.66
C ARG A 124 25.30 -4.66 -22.38
N MET A 125 25.63 -5.81 -22.98
CA MET A 125 26.82 -5.99 -23.81
C MET A 125 26.59 -5.60 -25.28
N GLY A 126 25.38 -5.16 -25.64
CA GLY A 126 25.01 -4.78 -27.01
C GLY A 126 24.62 -5.96 -27.90
N PHE A 127 24.18 -7.07 -27.32
CA PHE A 127 23.52 -8.15 -28.06
C PHE A 127 22.03 -7.84 -28.22
N THR A 128 21.42 -8.39 -29.26
CA THR A 128 19.96 -8.33 -29.49
C THR A 128 19.34 -9.71 -29.27
N VAL A 129 18.10 -9.78 -28.78
CA VAL A 129 17.36 -11.04 -28.67
C VAL A 129 16.72 -11.36 -30.02
N ALA A 130 16.95 -12.56 -30.53
CA ALA A 130 16.29 -13.08 -31.73
C ALA A 130 15.46 -14.32 -31.36
N GLU A 131 14.27 -14.39 -31.95
CA GLU A 131 13.34 -15.51 -31.76
C GLU A 131 13.04 -16.16 -33.11
N GLY A 132 12.63 -17.43 -33.06
CA GLY A 132 12.27 -18.17 -34.25
C GLY A 132 11.38 -19.37 -33.94
N PRO A 133 10.91 -20.07 -34.97
CA PRO A 133 9.94 -21.14 -34.82
C PRO A 133 10.52 -22.34 -34.06
N GLU A 134 9.65 -23.09 -33.39
CA GLU A 134 9.99 -24.36 -32.72
C GLU A 134 9.94 -25.56 -33.67
N ILE A 135 9.04 -25.51 -34.66
CA ILE A 135 9.01 -26.45 -35.77
C ILE A 135 9.97 -25.94 -36.84
N GLU A 136 10.98 -26.73 -37.15
CA GLU A 136 12.01 -26.40 -38.14
C GLU A 136 12.05 -27.42 -39.27
N THR A 137 12.70 -27.03 -40.36
CA THR A 137 13.05 -27.96 -41.43
C THR A 137 14.38 -28.64 -41.13
N GLU A 138 14.58 -29.84 -41.67
CA GLU A 138 15.87 -30.56 -41.64
C GLU A 138 17.07 -29.68 -42.07
N TYR A 139 16.86 -28.82 -43.08
CA TYR A 139 17.90 -27.91 -43.57
C TYR A 139 18.43 -26.96 -42.50
N TYR A 140 17.55 -26.15 -41.89
CA TYR A 140 17.96 -25.17 -40.87
C TYR A 140 18.44 -25.81 -39.58
N ASN A 141 17.89 -26.98 -39.20
CA ASN A 141 18.30 -27.66 -37.98
C ASN A 141 19.61 -28.43 -38.10
N PHE A 142 20.01 -28.86 -39.29
CA PHE A 142 21.22 -29.66 -39.47
C PHE A 142 22.09 -29.22 -40.64
N ASP A 143 21.57 -29.24 -41.87
CA ASP A 143 22.39 -29.07 -43.08
C ASP A 143 23.14 -27.73 -43.09
N ALA A 144 22.44 -26.64 -42.73
CA ALA A 144 23.02 -25.29 -42.68
C ALA A 144 24.07 -25.11 -41.56
N LEU A 145 24.10 -26.03 -40.59
CA LEU A 145 25.09 -26.08 -39.51
C LEU A 145 26.25 -27.03 -39.83
N ASN A 146 26.39 -27.42 -41.10
CA ASN A 146 27.40 -28.36 -41.59
C ASN A 146 27.27 -29.77 -40.95
N ILE A 147 26.03 -30.21 -40.75
CA ILE A 147 25.71 -31.53 -40.18
C ILE A 147 24.98 -32.36 -41.24
N PRO A 148 25.69 -33.08 -42.13
CA PRO A 148 25.07 -33.87 -43.19
C PRO A 148 24.29 -35.08 -42.64
N ALA A 149 23.50 -35.72 -43.50
CA ALA A 149 22.57 -36.79 -43.13
C ALA A 149 23.22 -38.02 -42.46
N ASP A 150 24.48 -38.30 -42.79
CA ASP A 150 25.30 -39.39 -42.27
C ASP A 150 26.14 -38.99 -41.04
N HIS A 151 25.98 -37.76 -40.54
CA HIS A 151 26.77 -37.26 -39.42
C HIS A 151 26.26 -37.81 -38.07
N PRO A 152 27.12 -38.40 -37.22
CA PRO A 152 26.72 -38.99 -35.93
C PRO A 152 25.97 -38.03 -34.99
N ALA A 153 26.22 -36.72 -35.09
CA ALA A 153 25.51 -35.73 -34.29
C ALA A 153 24.00 -35.73 -34.51
N ARG A 154 23.49 -36.13 -35.69
CA ARG A 154 22.04 -36.25 -35.92
C ARG A 154 21.40 -37.31 -35.03
N ASP A 155 22.12 -38.40 -34.78
CA ASP A 155 21.69 -39.46 -33.88
C ASP A 155 21.82 -39.04 -32.42
N MET A 156 22.82 -38.19 -32.07
CA MET A 156 23.04 -37.73 -30.70
C MET A 156 21.91 -36.86 -30.12
N TRP A 157 21.08 -36.24 -30.95
CA TRP A 157 20.02 -35.34 -30.49
C TRP A 157 18.63 -35.96 -30.44
N ASP A 158 18.49 -37.24 -30.81
CA ASP A 158 17.24 -38.01 -30.75
C ASP A 158 16.02 -37.16 -31.18
N THR A 159 15.96 -36.83 -32.47
CA THR A 159 15.06 -35.77 -32.97
C THR A 159 13.60 -36.24 -33.11
N PHE A 160 12.64 -35.40 -32.69
CA PHE A 160 11.23 -35.60 -33.01
C PHE A 160 10.92 -35.19 -34.44
N TRP A 161 10.70 -36.17 -35.30
CA TRP A 161 10.26 -35.97 -36.68
C TRP A 161 8.75 -35.87 -36.79
N LEU A 162 8.27 -34.88 -37.53
CA LEU A 162 6.85 -34.74 -37.83
C LEU A 162 6.48 -35.57 -39.05
N LYS A 163 5.28 -36.17 -39.02
CA LYS A 163 4.74 -36.95 -40.14
C LYS A 163 4.45 -36.09 -41.37
N GLU A 164 3.99 -34.86 -41.11
CA GLU A 164 3.68 -33.89 -42.14
C GLU A 164 4.96 -33.28 -42.72
N LYS A 165 4.90 -32.95 -44.01
CA LYS A 165 5.93 -32.18 -44.70
C LYS A 165 5.41 -30.78 -44.94
N ASN A 166 6.32 -29.82 -45.08
CA ASN A 166 5.89 -28.48 -45.44
C ASN A 166 5.37 -28.43 -46.90
N PRO A 167 4.77 -27.31 -47.36
CA PRO A 167 4.27 -27.19 -48.73
C PRO A 167 5.31 -27.40 -49.83
N LYS A 168 6.61 -27.28 -49.50
CA LYS A 168 7.73 -27.53 -50.42
C LYS A 168 8.22 -28.98 -50.42
N GLY A 169 7.62 -29.85 -49.59
CA GLY A 169 7.98 -31.26 -49.47
C GLY A 169 9.17 -31.55 -48.56
N GLU A 170 9.62 -30.55 -47.78
CA GLU A 170 10.74 -30.67 -46.84
C GLU A 170 10.29 -31.37 -45.55
N ARG A 171 11.19 -32.16 -44.96
CA ARG A 171 10.93 -32.83 -43.68
C ARG A 171 10.88 -31.80 -42.55
N LEU A 172 9.89 -31.96 -41.68
CA LEU A 172 9.69 -31.14 -40.50
C LEU A 172 10.07 -31.89 -39.23
N LEU A 173 10.57 -31.15 -38.25
CA LEU A 173 10.98 -31.65 -36.95
C LEU A 173 10.75 -30.59 -35.87
N LEU A 174 10.73 -31.01 -34.60
CA LEU A 174 10.87 -30.10 -33.47
C LEU A 174 12.37 -29.79 -33.25
N ARG A 175 12.73 -28.51 -33.16
CA ARG A 175 14.15 -28.09 -33.09
C ARG A 175 14.86 -28.69 -31.88
N THR A 176 16.08 -29.17 -32.09
CA THR A 176 16.91 -29.82 -31.05
C THR A 176 17.82 -28.85 -30.28
N HIS A 177 17.98 -27.64 -30.84
CA HIS A 177 18.77 -26.52 -30.34
C HIS A 177 18.28 -25.22 -31.00
N THR A 178 18.66 -24.05 -30.48
CA THR A 178 18.23 -22.73 -31.00
C THR A 178 19.08 -22.18 -32.15
N SER A 179 20.12 -22.90 -32.57
CA SER A 179 20.97 -22.58 -33.74
C SER A 179 20.24 -22.31 -35.08
N PRO A 180 19.07 -22.91 -35.40
CA PRO A 180 18.36 -22.61 -36.65
C PRO A 180 18.04 -21.13 -36.82
N VAL A 181 17.71 -20.46 -35.72
CA VAL A 181 17.41 -19.02 -35.71
C VAL A 181 18.64 -18.19 -36.04
N GLN A 182 19.84 -18.65 -35.64
CA GLN A 182 21.09 -17.96 -35.96
C GLN A 182 21.34 -17.93 -37.47
N ILE A 183 21.10 -19.07 -38.15
CA ILE A 183 21.19 -19.15 -39.62
C ILE A 183 20.18 -18.20 -40.26
N ARG A 184 18.90 -18.28 -39.88
CA ARG A 184 17.83 -17.41 -40.40
C ARG A 184 18.13 -15.93 -40.18
N TYR A 185 18.71 -15.58 -39.04
CA TYR A 185 19.10 -14.22 -38.73
C TYR A 185 20.21 -13.74 -39.68
N MET A 186 21.25 -14.55 -39.89
CA MET A 186 22.36 -14.23 -40.80
C MET A 186 21.95 -14.19 -42.29
N GLU A 187 20.90 -14.90 -42.70
CA GLU A 187 20.35 -14.78 -44.06
C GLU A 187 19.67 -13.44 -44.32
N THR A 188 19.18 -12.79 -43.26
CA THR A 188 18.39 -11.55 -43.35
C THR A 188 19.15 -10.31 -42.87
N HIS A 189 20.31 -10.49 -42.21
CA HIS A 189 21.11 -9.42 -41.63
C HIS A 189 22.58 -9.56 -42.01
N GLU A 190 23.19 -8.46 -42.46
CA GLU A 190 24.62 -8.40 -42.73
C GLU A 190 25.45 -8.19 -41.45
N PRO A 191 26.72 -8.66 -41.41
CA PRO A 191 27.63 -8.39 -40.30
C PRO A 191 27.86 -6.89 -40.05
N PRO A 192 28.10 -6.47 -38.79
CA PRO A 192 28.32 -7.29 -37.60
C PRO A 192 27.03 -7.79 -36.93
N VAL A 193 26.97 -9.09 -36.63
CA VAL A 193 25.84 -9.73 -35.93
C VAL A 193 26.22 -10.01 -34.47
N ARG A 194 25.36 -9.59 -33.52
CA ARG A 194 25.46 -9.90 -32.09
C ARG A 194 24.08 -10.23 -31.54
N ILE A 195 23.77 -11.52 -31.46
CA ILE A 195 22.47 -11.99 -31.01
C ILE A 195 22.58 -13.06 -29.93
N ILE A 196 21.55 -13.14 -29.09
CA ILE A 196 21.24 -14.31 -28.28
C ILE A 196 19.90 -14.87 -28.74
N VAL A 197 19.75 -16.19 -28.65
CA VAL A 197 18.54 -16.89 -29.10
C VAL A 197 18.03 -17.79 -27.97
N PRO A 198 17.33 -17.22 -26.99
CA PRO A 198 16.63 -18.01 -25.98
C PRO A 198 15.46 -18.76 -26.62
N GLY A 199 15.27 -20.04 -26.28
CA GLY A 199 14.10 -20.75 -26.76
C GLY A 199 13.94 -22.16 -26.24
N VAL A 200 12.70 -22.65 -26.35
CA VAL A 200 12.35 -24.05 -26.06
C VAL A 200 12.92 -24.98 -27.13
N VAL A 201 13.48 -26.11 -26.73
CA VAL A 201 14.03 -27.15 -27.61
C VAL A 201 13.52 -28.51 -27.18
N TYR A 202 13.57 -29.46 -28.10
CA TYR A 202 12.97 -30.78 -27.93
C TYR A 202 13.96 -31.89 -28.25
N ARG A 203 14.07 -32.89 -27.36
CA ARG A 203 14.88 -34.10 -27.58
C ARG A 203 14.15 -35.31 -27.07
N HIS A 204 14.18 -36.39 -27.84
CA HIS A 204 13.54 -37.66 -27.48
C HIS A 204 14.44 -38.41 -26.49
N GLU A 205 14.52 -37.87 -25.28
CA GLU A 205 15.25 -38.43 -24.15
C GLU A 205 14.25 -39.02 -23.15
N ALA A 206 14.68 -40.02 -22.38
CA ALA A 206 13.84 -40.59 -21.34
C ALA A 206 13.73 -39.59 -20.17
N THR A 207 12.50 -39.17 -19.85
CA THR A 207 12.27 -38.25 -18.74
C THR A 207 12.72 -38.86 -17.42
N ASP A 208 13.65 -38.20 -16.74
CA ASP A 208 14.16 -38.57 -15.42
C ASP A 208 14.39 -37.31 -14.56
N ALA A 209 15.16 -37.42 -13.48
CA ALA A 209 15.40 -36.30 -12.58
C ALA A 209 16.25 -35.16 -13.19
N SER A 210 16.98 -35.45 -14.27
CA SER A 210 17.93 -34.55 -14.94
C SER A 210 17.62 -34.32 -16.42
N HIS A 211 16.78 -35.15 -17.04
CA HIS A 211 16.43 -35.06 -18.46
C HIS A 211 14.92 -34.87 -18.61
N ASP A 212 14.55 -34.00 -19.54
CA ASP A 212 13.17 -33.80 -19.96
C ASP A 212 13.11 -33.67 -21.49
N ILE A 213 11.95 -33.98 -22.04
CA ILE A 213 11.70 -33.96 -23.49
C ILE A 213 11.74 -32.52 -24.02
N GLU A 214 11.27 -31.58 -23.21
CA GLU A 214 11.17 -30.15 -23.51
C GLU A 214 11.98 -29.36 -22.48
N PHE A 215 12.90 -28.51 -22.94
CA PHE A 215 13.66 -27.64 -22.05
C PHE A 215 14.11 -26.36 -22.76
N TRP A 216 14.66 -25.41 -22.00
CA TRP A 216 15.12 -24.12 -22.51
C TRP A 216 16.62 -24.14 -22.79
N GLN A 217 17.02 -23.56 -23.93
CA GLN A 217 18.41 -23.32 -24.32
C GLN A 217 18.64 -21.84 -24.66
#